data_AF-A0A929FBR1-F1
#
_entry.id   AF-A0A929FBR1-F1
#
_cell.length_a   1.000
_cell.length_b   1.000
_cell.length_c   1.000
_cell.angle_alpha   90.00
_cell.angle_beta   90.00
_cell.angle_gamma   90.00
#
_symmetry.space_group_name_H-M   'P 1'
#
loop_
_entity.id
_entity.type
_entity.pdbx_description
1 polymer ?
#
loop_
_entity_poly.entity_id
_entity_poly.type
_entity_poly.pdbx_seq_one_letter_code
_entity_poly.pdbx_strand_id
1 'polypeptide(L)' 'MALTVESGTSFPLGATVRDGGANFCLYARGATAVELLLFDTPDSPQPNASISLDPDKNRIFHYWHIFIPGISA' A
#
# COMPACT_ATOMS: atom_id res chain seq x y z
N MET A 1 9.37 0.99 -15.61
CA MET A 1 7.97 1.41 -15.78
C MET A 1 7.51 1.94 -14.43
N ALA A 2 6.95 3.14 -14.35
CA ALA A 2 6.54 3.70 -13.07
C ALA A 2 5.33 2.93 -12.52
N LEU A 3 5.39 2.50 -11.25
CA LEU A 3 4.23 1.94 -10.56
C LEU A 3 3.15 3.02 -10.46
N THR A 4 1.97 2.73 -10.99
CA THR A 4 0.80 3.58 -10.79
C THR A 4 0.22 3.27 -9.43
N VAL A 5 -0.17 4.31 -8.68
CA VAL A 5 -0.75 4.18 -7.34
C VAL A 5 -2.00 5.02 -7.23
N GLU A 6 -2.97 4.53 -6.49
CA GLU A 6 -4.25 5.20 -6.23
C GLU A 6 -4.51 5.25 -4.72
N SER A 7 -5.43 6.13 -4.28
CA SER A 7 -5.72 6.31 -2.86
C SER A 7 -6.10 5.00 -2.14
N GLY A 8 -6.83 4.11 -2.80
CA GLY A 8 -7.36 2.89 -2.19
C GLY A 8 -8.48 3.16 -1.19
N THR A 9 -8.73 2.22 -0.28
CA THR A 9 -9.77 2.33 0.75
C THR A 9 -9.28 1.88 2.12
N SER A 10 -9.82 2.51 3.17
CA SER A 10 -9.51 2.20 4.58
C SER A 10 -10.12 0.88 5.10
N PHE A 11 -10.70 0.06 4.22
CA PHE A 11 -11.27 -1.25 4.55
C PHE A 11 -11.20 -2.21 3.33
N PRO A 12 -11.02 -3.53 3.56
CA PRO A 12 -10.69 -4.16 4.85
C PRO A 12 -9.23 -3.93 5.24
N LEU A 13 -8.89 -4.24 6.50
CA LEU A 13 -7.50 -4.22 6.99
C LEU A 13 -6.65 -5.31 6.32
N GLY A 14 -5.37 -5.02 6.16
CA GLY A 14 -4.40 -5.91 5.50
C GLY A 14 -4.32 -5.67 3.99
N ALA A 15 -3.80 -6.66 3.27
CA ALA A 15 -3.77 -6.69 1.82
C ALA A 15 -5.01 -7.40 1.27
N THR A 16 -5.67 -6.82 0.27
CA THR A 16 -6.87 -7.40 -0.37
C THR A 16 -6.76 -7.25 -1.88
N VAL A 17 -6.66 -8.38 -2.58
CA VAL A 17 -6.69 -8.43 -4.04
C VAL A 17 -8.10 -8.10 -4.52
N ARG A 18 -8.23 -7.08 -5.37
CA ARG A 18 -9.50 -6.64 -5.98
C ARG A 18 -9.25 -5.77 -7.20
N ASP A 19 -10.25 -5.64 -8.06
CA ASP A 19 -10.26 -4.64 -9.15
C ASP A 19 -9.00 -4.67 -10.04
N GLY A 20 -8.41 -5.86 -10.25
CA GLY A 20 -7.19 -6.04 -11.04
C GLY A 20 -5.90 -5.56 -10.36
N GLY A 21 -5.91 -5.38 -9.05
CA GLY A 21 -4.76 -4.99 -8.23
C GLY A 21 -4.88 -5.46 -6.78
N ALA A 22 -4.18 -4.79 -5.86
CA ALA A 22 -4.36 -5.02 -4.43
C ALA A 22 -4.47 -3.70 -3.65
N ASN A 23 -5.42 -3.68 -2.71
CA ASN A 23 -5.57 -2.62 -1.73
C ASN A 23 -4.86 -3.02 -0.45
N PHE A 24 -4.02 -2.14 0.07
CA PHE A 24 -3.39 -2.29 1.39
C PHE A 24 -4.05 -1.32 2.34
N CYS A 25 -4.38 -1.77 3.55
CA CYS A 25 -4.86 -0.93 4.63
C CYS A 25 -4.21 -1.31 5.95
N LEU A 26 -3.69 -0.31 6.67
CA LEU A 26 -3.00 -0.45 7.94
C LEU A 26 -3.52 0.57 8.94
N TYR A 27 -3.88 0.10 10.15
CA TYR A 27 -4.15 1.01 11.26
C TYR A 27 -2.83 1.46 11.91
N ALA A 28 -2.60 2.77 11.98
CA ALA A 28 -1.45 3.35 12.67
C ALA A 28 -1.75 4.78 13.15
N ARG A 29 -2.36 4.92 14.34
CA ARG A 29 -2.76 6.21 14.94
C ARG A 29 -1.61 7.20 15.13
N GLY A 30 -0.46 6.71 15.57
CA GLY A 30 0.71 7.55 15.89
C GLY A 30 1.73 7.70 14.76
N ALA A 31 1.50 7.04 13.62
CA ALA A 31 2.44 7.12 12.50
C ALA A 31 2.38 8.51 11.86
N THR A 32 3.55 9.12 11.67
CA THR A 32 3.72 10.37 10.92
C THR A 32 3.98 10.12 9.44
N ALA A 33 4.50 8.94 9.09
CA ALA A 33 4.71 8.46 7.74
C ALA A 33 4.52 6.94 7.66
N VAL A 34 4.13 6.44 6.49
CA VAL A 34 4.05 5.01 6.17
C VAL A 34 4.63 4.80 4.77
N GLU A 35 5.35 3.70 4.61
CA GLU A 35 5.93 3.29 3.33
C GLU A 35 5.53 1.83 3.05
N LEU A 36 5.07 1.58 1.83
CA LEU A 36 4.78 0.24 1.33
C LEU A 36 6.00 -0.27 0.54
N LEU A 37 6.54 -1.40 0.99
CA LEU A 37 7.67 -2.10 0.36
C LEU A 37 7.16 -3.31 -0.42
N LEU A 38 7.51 -3.41 -1.70
CA LEU A 38 7.20 -4.55 -2.56
C LEU A 38 8.47 -5.32 -2.88
N PHE A 39 8.45 -6.62 -2.63
CA PHE A 39 9.56 -7.54 -2.88
C PHE A 39 9.14 -8.54 -3.96
N ASP A 40 10.06 -8.90 -4.86
CA ASP A 40 9.77 -9.86 -5.93
C ASP A 40 9.66 -11.29 -5.39
N THR A 41 10.40 -11.61 -4.33
CA THR A 41 10.38 -12.90 -3.66
C THR A 41 10.50 -12.74 -2.13
N PRO A 42 10.05 -13.73 -1.34
CA PRO A 42 10.20 -13.69 0.13
C PRO A 42 11.65 -13.56 0.63
N ASP A 43 12.62 -14.06 -0.16
CA ASP A 43 14.04 -14.05 0.19
C ASP A 43 14.80 -12.85 -0.43
N SER A 44 14.09 -11.92 -1.08
CA SER A 44 14.72 -10.74 -1.69
C SER A 44 15.35 -9.85 -0.61
N PRO A 45 16.66 -9.53 -0.69
CA PRO A 45 17.35 -8.78 0.35
C PRO A 45 17.01 -7.29 0.38
N GLN A 46 16.34 -6.79 -0.67
CA GLN A 46 15.93 -5.40 -0.85
C GLN A 46 14.56 -5.38 -1.57
N PRO A 47 13.73 -4.35 -1.34
CA PRO A 47 12.49 -4.18 -2.09
C PRO A 47 12.78 -3.81 -3.54
N ASN A 48 11.97 -4.35 -4.46
CA ASN A 48 11.96 -3.93 -5.86
C ASN A 48 11.27 -2.56 -6.02
N ALA A 49 10.34 -2.23 -5.13
CA ALA A 49 9.72 -0.91 -5.07
C ALA A 49 9.43 -0.45 -3.64
N SER A 50 9.57 0.86 -3.44
CA SER A 50 9.31 1.55 -2.18
C SER A 50 8.37 2.71 -2.46
N ILE A 51 7.22 2.74 -1.78
CA ILE A 51 6.15 3.70 -2.05
C ILE A 51 5.78 4.41 -0.74
N SER A 52 6.19 5.67 -0.61
CA SER A 52 5.75 6.52 0.50
C SER A 52 4.28 6.90 0.32
N LEU A 53 3.46 6.71 1.35
CA LEU A 53 2.04 7.08 1.33
C LEU A 53 1.89 8.58 1.60
N ASP A 54 1.08 9.25 0.77
CA ASP A 54 0.76 10.67 0.94
C ASP A 54 -0.28 10.82 2.08
N PRO A 55 0.03 11.49 3.19
CA PRO A 55 -0.88 11.59 4.33
C PRO A 55 -2.18 12.33 4.02
N ASP A 56 -2.24 13.12 2.95
CA ASP A 56 -3.45 13.84 2.54
C ASP A 56 -4.35 12.98 1.62
N LYS A 57 -3.77 11.99 0.93
CA LYS A 57 -4.50 11.12 -0.02
C LYS A 57 -4.70 9.68 0.43
N ASN A 58 -3.79 9.18 1.25
CA ASN A 58 -3.64 7.78 1.64
C ASN A 58 -3.92 7.56 3.13
N ARG A 59 -4.62 8.49 3.80
CA ARG A 59 -4.97 8.35 5.22
C ARG A 59 -6.36 8.91 5.53
N ILE A 60 -7.19 8.08 6.16
CA ILE A 60 -8.50 8.46 6.69
C ILE A 60 -8.50 8.08 8.17
N PHE A 61 -8.68 9.07 9.05
CA PHE A 61 -8.49 8.92 10.50
C PHE A 61 -7.12 8.30 10.84
N HIS A 62 -7.12 7.05 11.30
CA HIS A 62 -5.92 6.32 11.73
C HIS A 62 -5.57 5.19 10.75
N TYR A 63 -6.24 5.12 9.59
CA TYR A 63 -6.06 4.07 8.59
C TYR A 63 -5.30 4.61 7.38
N TRP A 64 -4.10 4.10 7.20
CA TRP A 64 -3.28 4.30 6.03
C TRP A 64 -3.69 3.30 4.96
N HIS A 65 -3.83 3.75 3.73
CA HIS A 65 -4.32 2.90 2.65
C HIS A 65 -3.80 3.34 1.29
N ILE A 66 -3.61 2.37 0.41
CA ILE A 66 -3.16 2.60 -0.97
C ILE A 66 -3.64 1.43 -1.84
N PHE A 67 -3.99 1.72 -3.09
CA PHE A 67 -4.30 0.71 -4.08
C PHE A 67 -3.22 0.69 -5.16
N ILE A 68 -2.76 -0.51 -5.48
CA ILE A 68 -1.76 -0.74 -6.52
C ILE A 68 -2.42 -1.56 -7.63
N PRO A 69 -2.75 -0.96 -8.77
CA PRO A 69 -3.22 -1.69 -9.94
C PRO A 69 -2.14 -2.65 -10.48
N GLY A 70 -2.57 -3.78 -11.04
CA GLY A 70 -1.70 -4.70 -11.78
C GLY A 70 -0.86 -5.66 -10.95
N ILE A 71 -0.94 -5.61 -9.62
CA ILE A 71 -0.30 -6.60 -8.74
C ILE A 71 -1.29 -7.68 -8.29
N SER A 72 -0.81 -8.91 -8.15
CA SER A 72 -1.57 -10.08 -7.74
C SER A 72 -0.88 -10.84 -6.61
N ALA A 73 -1.63 -11.75 -5.98
CA ALA A 73 -1.08 -12.72 -5.02
C ALA A 73 -0.43 -13.91 -5.74
#